data_AF-A0A401IC46-F1
#
_entry.id   AF-A0A401IC46-F1
#
_cell.length_a   1.000
_cell.length_b   1.000
_cell.length_c   1.000
_cell.angle_alpha   90.00
_cell.angle_beta   90.00
_cell.angle_gamma   90.00
#
_symmetry.space_group_name_H-M   'P 1'
#
loop_
_entity.id
_entity.type
_entity.pdbx_description
1 polymer ?
#
loop_
_entity_poly.entity_id
_entity_poly.type
_entity_poly.pdbx_seq_one_letter_code
_entity_poly.pdbx_strand_id
1 'polypeptide(L)'
;MARLEPHTLQMQISRMFEQGQSFFCAIKVQDWLREQKEDPNAYEILFHPQPAPANSSLTTLVTIELRRRDGEPVDPWLQEEVNQSS
;
A
#
# COMPACT_ATOMS: atom_id res chain seq x y z
N MET A 1 -15.51 22.23 5.96
CA MET A 1 -16.15 21.05 5.37
C MET A 1 -15.04 20.21 4.78
N ALA A 2 -14.74 19.08 5.42
CA ALA A 2 -13.54 18.28 5.19
C ALA A 2 -13.53 17.77 3.74
N ARG A 3 -12.52 18.21 3.00
CA ARG A 3 -12.18 17.66 1.69
C ARG A 3 -11.67 16.25 1.96
N LEU A 4 -12.45 15.25 1.57
CA LEU A 4 -12.00 13.87 1.49
C LEU A 4 -10.89 13.85 0.43
N GLU A 5 -9.65 14.00 0.88
CA GLU A 5 -8.47 13.97 0.01
C GLU A 5 -8.39 12.59 -0.66
N PRO A 6 -7.97 12.53 -1.93
CA PRO A 6 -8.42 11.54 -2.88
C PRO A 6 -7.46 10.34 -2.96
N HIS A 7 -7.99 9.11 -2.91
CA HIS A 7 -7.32 7.87 -3.30
C HIS A 7 -6.00 7.56 -2.58
N THR A 8 -6.10 7.00 -1.37
CA THR A 8 -4.94 6.47 -0.65
C THR A 8 -4.24 5.36 -1.45
N LEU A 9 -2.93 5.16 -1.22
CA LEU A 9 -2.14 4.17 -1.95
C LEU A 9 -2.79 2.77 -1.84
N GLN A 10 -3.27 2.41 -0.66
CA GLN A 10 -4.01 1.17 -0.40
C GLN A 10 -5.24 1.00 -1.31
N MET A 11 -6.06 2.05 -1.49
CA MET A 11 -7.22 1.98 -2.38
C MET A 11 -6.82 1.86 -3.85
N GLN A 12 -5.76 2.55 -4.27
CA GLN A 12 -5.25 2.45 -5.65
C GLN A 12 -4.75 1.03 -5.94
N ILE A 13 -3.94 0.48 -5.03
CA ILE A 13 -3.43 -0.88 -5.11
C ILE A 13 -4.59 -1.88 -5.13
N SER A 14 -5.57 -1.73 -4.24
CA SER A 14 -6.77 -2.58 -4.18
C SER A 14 -7.52 -2.60 -5.51
N ARG A 15 -7.77 -1.42 -6.09
CA ARG A 15 -8.44 -1.29 -7.39
C ARG A 15 -7.61 -1.88 -8.54
N MET A 16 -6.28 -1.73 -8.49
CA MET A 16 -5.38 -2.35 -9.47
C MET A 16 -5.38 -3.88 -9.36
N PHE A 17 -5.46 -4.43 -8.14
CA PHE A 17 -5.62 -5.86 -7.91
C PHE A 17 -6.93 -6.38 -8.51
N GLU A 18 -8.05 -5.68 -8.30
CA GLU A 18 -9.35 -6.02 -8.90
C GLU A 18 -9.31 -5.98 -10.45
N GLN A 19 -8.47 -5.09 -11.02
CA GLN A 19 -8.26 -4.98 -12.47
C GLN A 19 -7.21 -5.95 -13.02
N GLY A 20 -6.60 -6.80 -12.19
CA GLY A 20 -5.53 -7.72 -12.59
C GLY A 20 -4.17 -7.04 -12.88
N GLN A 21 -4.00 -5.78 -12.44
CA GLN A 21 -2.76 -4.99 -12.58
C GLN A 21 -1.83 -5.13 -11.37
N SER A 22 -1.88 -6.28 -10.67
CA SER A 22 -1.09 -6.54 -9.46
C SER A 22 0.43 -6.40 -9.68
N PHE A 23 0.92 -6.61 -10.90
CA PHE A 23 2.34 -6.42 -11.23
C PHE A 23 2.81 -4.97 -11.06
N PHE A 24 1.95 -4.00 -11.40
CA PHE A 24 2.27 -2.58 -11.28
C PHE A 24 2.09 -2.06 -9.85
N CYS A 25 1.40 -2.81 -8.98
CA CYS A 25 1.25 -2.47 -7.58
C CYS A 25 2.61 -2.36 -6.88
N ALA A 26 3.53 -3.29 -7.16
CA ALA A 26 4.89 -3.23 -6.63
C ALA A 26 5.60 -1.94 -7.05
N ILE A 27 5.51 -1.56 -8.34
CA ILE A 27 6.12 -0.33 -8.86
C ILE A 27 5.54 0.91 -8.16
N LYS A 28 4.22 0.94 -7.94
CA LYS A 28 3.54 2.02 -7.21
C LYS A 28 4.07 2.20 -5.78
N VAL A 29 4.26 1.11 -5.05
CA VAL A 29 4.80 1.17 -3.69
C VAL A 29 6.28 1.54 -3.69
N GLN A 30 7.06 1.06 -4.68
CA GLN A 30 8.46 1.46 -4.83
C GLN A 30 8.61 2.95 -5.12
N ASP A 31 7.73 3.52 -5.95
CA ASP A 31 7.73 4.95 -6.25
C ASP A 31 7.39 5.76 -5.00
N TRP A 32 6.38 5.33 -4.24
CA TRP A 32 6.01 5.94 -2.96
C TRP A 32 7.16 5.89 -1.94
N LEU A 33 7.88 4.76 -1.82
CA LEU A 33 9.08 4.67 -0.96
C LEU A 33 10.14 5.69 -1.37
N ARG A 34 10.36 5.88 -2.69
CA ARG A 34 11.31 6.89 -3.18
C ARG A 34 10.87 8.32 -2.82
N GLU A 35 9.56 8.60 -2.86
CA GLU A 35 9.01 9.89 -2.41
C GLU A 35 9.33 10.15 -0.93
N GLN A 36 9.30 9.09 -0.11
CA GLN A 36 9.68 9.11 1.30
C GLN A 36 11.19 9.12 1.55
N LYS A 37 12.02 9.20 0.49
CA LYS A 37 13.49 9.11 0.52
C LYS A 37 14.02 7.76 1.03
N GLU A 38 13.21 6.72 0.94
CA GLU A 38 13.59 5.35 1.28
C GLU A 38 14.09 4.59 0.03
N ASP A 39 14.96 3.60 0.23
CA ASP A 39 15.45 2.77 -0.87
C ASP A 39 14.50 1.60 -1.13
N PRO A 40 13.75 1.57 -2.25
CA PRO A 40 12.77 0.52 -2.51
C PRO A 40 13.38 -0.88 -2.70
N ASN A 41 14.69 -1.00 -2.96
CA ASN A 41 15.35 -2.30 -3.06
C ASN A 41 15.74 -2.86 -1.69
N ALA A 42 15.80 -2.01 -0.66
CA ALA A 42 15.99 -2.42 0.72
C ALA A 42 14.71 -3.01 1.33
N TYR A 43 13.54 -2.80 0.70
CA TYR A 43 12.25 -3.31 1.15
C TYR A 43 11.72 -4.40 0.22
N GLU A 44 11.16 -5.43 0.82
CA GLU A 44 10.30 -6.43 0.20
C GLU A 44 8.85 -5.99 0.40
N ILE A 45 8.12 -5.88 -0.70
CA ILE A 45 6.74 -5.39 -0.72
C ILE A 45 5.82 -6.60 -0.88
N LEU A 46 5.03 -6.87 0.14
CA LEU A 46 4.07 -7.96 0.19
C LEU A 46 2.66 -7.38 0.09
N PHE A 47 1.83 -8.02 -0.73
CA PHE A 47 0.44 -7.64 -0.90
C PHE A 47 -0.45 -8.72 -0.32
N HIS A 48 -1.29 -8.34 0.64
CA HIS A 48 -2.24 -9.22 1.30
C HIS A 48 -3.65 -8.83 0.86
N PRO A 49 -4.16 -9.41 -0.25
CA PRO A 49 -5.55 -9.22 -0.65
C PRO A 49 -6.47 -9.90 0.36
N GLN A 50 -7.41 -9.13 0.89
CA GLN A 50 -8.40 -9.57 1.86
C GLN A 50 -9.78 -9.07 1.42
N PRO A 51 -10.86 -9.78 1.76
CA PRO A 51 -12.21 -9.29 1.52
C PRO A 51 -12.39 -7.97 2.26
N ALA A 52 -12.81 -6.93 1.55
CA ALA A 52 -13.04 -5.64 2.17
C ALA A 52 -14.20 -5.74 3.18
N PRO A 53 -14.14 -5.01 4.31
CA PRO A 53 -15.26 -4.97 5.25
C PRO A 53 -16.48 -4.35 4.58
N ALA A 54 -17.69 -4.80 4.96
CA ALA A 54 -18.97 -4.40 4.36
C ALA A 54 -19.25 -2.87 4.37
N ASN A 55 -18.45 -2.11 5.13
CA ASN A 55 -18.54 -0.66 5.23
C ASN A 55 -17.56 0.09 4.28
N SER A 56 -16.89 -0.62 3.37
CA SER A 56 -15.94 -0.06 2.40
C SER A 56 -16.48 -0.15 0.99
N SER A 57 -16.16 0.85 0.15
CA SER A 57 -16.60 0.95 -1.25
C SER A 57 -15.85 -0.01 -2.20
N LEU A 58 -14.91 -0.80 -1.67
CA LEU A 58 -14.09 -1.77 -2.43
C LEU A 58 -14.61 -3.19 -2.16
N THR A 59 -14.46 -4.11 -3.12
CA THR A 59 -14.80 -5.53 -2.89
C THR A 59 -13.61 -6.26 -2.27
N THR A 60 -12.40 -5.94 -2.72
CA THR A 60 -11.14 -6.45 -2.18
C THR A 60 -10.33 -5.31 -1.59
N LEU A 61 -9.90 -5.44 -0.34
CA LEU A 61 -8.93 -4.54 0.30
C LEU A 61 -7.56 -5.22 0.27
N VAL A 62 -6.55 -4.54 -0.25
CA VAL A 62 -5.18 -5.05 -0.30
C VAL A 62 -4.34 -4.33 0.74
N THR A 63 -3.99 -5.03 1.80
CA THR A 63 -3.03 -4.53 2.78
C THR A 63 -1.62 -4.64 2.22
N ILE A 64 -0.84 -3.58 2.37
CA ILE A 64 0.55 -3.52 1.89
C ILE A 64 1.43 -3.74 3.11
N GLU A 65 2.28 -4.76 3.06
CA GLU A 65 3.27 -5.05 4.09
C GLU A 65 4.66 -4.76 3.54
N LEU A 66 5.38 -3.88 4.22
CA LEU A 66 6.76 -3.54 3.92
C LEU A 66 7.67 -4.34 4.86
N ARG A 67 8.62 -5.08 4.30
CA ARG A 67 9.58 -5.86 5.08
C ARG A 67 10.99 -5.50 4.67
N ARG A 68 11.85 -5.06 5.60
CA ARG A 68 13.26 -4.79 5.24
C ARG A 68 13.98 -6.09 4.90
N ARG A 69 14.70 -6.10 3.79
CA ARG A 69 15.54 -7.22 3.36
C ARG A 69 16.74 -7.44 4.27
N ASP A 70 17.15 -6.40 4.99
CA ASP A 70 18.21 -6.48 6.01
C ASP A 70 17.81 -7.35 7.22
N GLY A 71 16.53 -7.73 7.35
CA GLY A 71 15.99 -8.46 8.50
C GLY A 71 15.61 -7.57 9.68
N GLU A 72 15.85 -6.26 9.57
CA GLU A 72 15.37 -5.26 10.52
C GLU A 72 13.84 -5.05 10.40
N PRO A 73 13.16 -4.65 11.48
CA PRO A 73 11.76 -4.23 11.38
C PRO A 73 11.66 -2.99 10.48
N VAL A 74 10.61 -2.94 9.64
CA VAL A 74 10.26 -1.69 8.94
C VAL A 74 9.80 -0.66 9.96
N ASP A 75 10.02 0.61 9.67
CA ASP A 75 9.51 1.65 10.54
C ASP A 75 7.97 1.61 10.60
N PRO A 76 7.38 1.66 11.81
CA PRO A 76 5.94 1.59 11.97
C PRO A 76 5.23 2.74 11.26
N TRP A 77 5.85 3.93 11.20
CA TRP A 77 5.27 5.07 10.48
C TRP A 77 5.17 4.82 8.96
N LEU A 78 6.16 4.14 8.35
CA LEU A 78 6.08 3.76 6.92
C LEU A 78 4.94 2.76 6.69
N GLN A 79 4.83 1.76 7.56
CA GLN A 79 3.80 0.73 7.51
C GLN A 79 2.39 1.31 7.75
N GLU A 80 2.27 2.32 8.61
CA GLU A 80 1.03 3.05 8.83
C GLU A 80 0.69 3.96 7.66
N GLU A 81 1.67 4.69 7.10
CA GLU A 81 1.42 5.66 6.03
C GLU A 81 1.07 4.97 4.70
N VAL A 82 1.72 3.84 4.39
CA VAL A 82 1.41 3.03 3.19
C VAL A 82 -0.01 2.46 3.23
N ASN A 83 -0.53 2.20 4.44
CA ASN A 83 -1.89 1.70 4.68
C ASN A 83 -2.87 2.78 5.14
N GLN A 84 -2.46 4.04 5.19
CA GLN A 84 -3.28 5.09 5.75
C GLN A 84 -4.47 5.31 4.84
N SER A 85 -5.67 5.07 5.38
CA SER A 85 -6.95 5.32 4.74
C SER A 85 -7.65 6.42 5.54
N SER A 86 -7.14 7.66 5.44
CA SER A 86 -7.64 8.76 6.24
C SER A 86 -8.98 9.30 5.74
#